data_AF-A0A957SYW0-F1
#
_entry.id   AF-A0A957SYW0-F1
#
_cell.length_a   1.000
_cell.length_b   1.000
_cell.length_c   1.000
_cell.angle_alpha   90.00
_cell.angle_beta   90.00
_cell.angle_gamma   90.00
#
_symmetry.space_group_name_H-M   'P 1'
#
loop_
_entity.id
_entity.type
_entity.pdbx_description
1 polymer ?
#
loop_
_entity_poly.entity_id
_entity_poly.type
_entity_poly.pdbx_seq_one_letter_code
_entity_poly.pdbx_strand_id
1 'polypeptide(L)'
;HPAIQEVTVMARTETNGQQRLVAYVVENATEVRPTPDALNGYSENSPAVGTALWRTFLQEQLPEYMIPSAFVVLEQFPLTPNGKLDRKALPAPDSLHLARSSEFTPPQGETEKILARVWEEVLGLERIGRYDNFFELGGDSIISLQVVSRAQA
;
A
#
# COMPACT_ATOMS: atom_id res chain seq x y z
N HIS A 1 4.10 -13.81 8.02
CA HIS A 1 3.51 -14.63 6.95
C HIS A 1 4.54 -15.66 6.49
N PRO A 2 4.21 -16.96 6.34
CA PRO A 2 5.17 -18.03 6.00
C PRO A 2 5.91 -17.85 4.66
N ALA A 3 5.22 -17.32 3.65
CA ALA A 3 5.79 -17.11 2.31
C ALA A 3 6.85 -15.99 2.20
N ILE A 4 7.16 -15.29 3.30
CA ILE A 4 8.14 -14.20 3.31
C ILE A 4 9.48 -14.73 3.80
N GLN A 5 10.52 -14.60 2.97
CA GLN A 5 11.89 -14.94 3.33
C GLN A 5 12.51 -13.86 4.22
N GLU A 6 12.43 -12.61 3.76
CA GLU A 6 12.99 -11.45 4.46
C GLU A 6 12.06 -10.25 4.31
N VAL A 7 12.02 -9.40 5.34
CA VAL A 7 11.20 -8.19 5.35
C VAL A 7 11.90 -7.06 6.10
N THR A 8 11.75 -5.84 5.60
CA THR A 8 12.09 -4.62 6.33
C THR A 8 10.99 -3.59 6.14
N VAL A 9 10.64 -2.87 7.20
CA VAL A 9 9.61 -1.84 7.18
C VAL A 9 10.25 -0.49 7.48
N MET A 10 9.89 0.52 6.69
CA MET A 10 10.39 1.87 6.85
C MET A 10 9.26 2.89 6.76
N ALA A 11 9.29 3.88 7.66
CA ALA A 11 8.54 5.11 7.44
C ALA A 11 9.27 5.92 6.36
N ARG A 12 8.59 6.18 5.25
CA ARG A 12 9.09 7.05 4.18
C ARG A 12 8.31 8.34 4.16
N THR A 13 9.03 9.45 3.98
CA THR A 13 8.42 10.76 3.75
C THR A 13 8.29 10.96 2.25
N GLU A 14 7.07 11.10 1.77
CA GLU A 14 6.73 11.39 0.38
C GLU A 14 7.02 12.87 0.05
N THR A 15 7.00 13.21 -1.24
CA THR A 15 7.26 14.58 -1.73
C THR A 15 6.30 15.62 -1.14
N ASN A 16 5.08 15.21 -0.76
CA ASN A 16 4.08 16.06 -0.12
C ASN A 16 4.30 16.23 1.41
N GLY A 17 5.38 15.66 1.97
CA GLY A 17 5.70 15.69 3.40
C GLY A 17 4.96 14.65 4.24
N GLN A 18 4.09 13.82 3.65
CA GLN A 18 3.41 12.76 4.38
C GLN A 18 4.32 11.58 4.65
N GLN A 19 4.14 10.96 5.81
CA GLN A 19 4.82 9.72 6.14
C GLN A 19 3.92 8.53 5.89
N ARG A 20 4.47 7.49 5.27
CA ARG A 20 3.80 6.21 5.12
C ARG A 20 4.70 5.05 5.48
N LEU A 21 4.12 3.99 6.01
CA LEU A 21 4.82 2.74 6.26
C LEU A 21 4.93 1.95 4.95
N VAL A 22 6.16 1.66 4.54
CA VAL A 22 6.50 0.87 3.36
C VAL A 22 7.19 -0.41 3.80
N ALA A 23 6.63 -1.55 3.43
CA ALA A 23 7.25 -2.85 3.61
C ALA A 23 7.99 -3.25 2.33
N TYR A 24 9.24 -3.65 2.47
CA TYR A 24 10.01 -4.29 1.41
C TYR A 24 10.10 -5.77 1.73
N VAL A 25 9.76 -6.61 0.76
CA VAL A 25 9.53 -8.04 0.96
C VAL A 25 10.33 -8.82 -0.06
N VAL A 26 11.04 -9.84 0.41
CA VAL A 26 11.62 -10.90 -0.43
C VAL A 26 10.80 -12.16 -0.18
N GLU A 27 10.19 -12.69 -1.24
CA GLU A 27 9.34 -13.89 -1.18
C GLU A 27 10.19 -15.18 -1.23
N ASN A 28 9.74 -16.23 -0.54
CA ASN A 28 10.30 -17.55 -0.72
C ASN A 28 9.86 -18.11 -2.10
N ALA A 29 10.79 -18.20 -3.06
CA ALA A 29 10.52 -18.66 -4.42
C ALA A 29 9.90 -20.08 -4.54
N THR A 30 9.92 -20.85 -3.45
CA THR A 30 9.43 -22.24 -3.40
C THR A 30 8.02 -22.40 -2.84
N GLU A 31 7.41 -21.36 -2.25
CA GLU A 31 6.03 -21.44 -1.79
C GLU A 31 5.08 -20.97 -2.89
N VAL A 32 4.20 -21.87 -3.33
CA VAL A 32 3.10 -21.57 -4.25
C VAL A 32 2.23 -20.50 -3.61
N ARG A 33 2.06 -19.35 -4.27
CA ARG A 33 1.12 -18.31 -3.82
C ARG A 33 -0.25 -18.97 -3.66
N PRO A 34 -0.92 -18.86 -2.49
CA PRO A 34 -2.30 -19.28 -2.40
C PRO A 34 -3.08 -18.43 -3.42
N THR A 35 -3.72 -19.10 -4.38
CA THR A 35 -4.64 -18.48 -5.31
C THR A 35 -5.72 -17.77 -4.49
N PRO A 36 -5.87 -16.43 -4.57
CA PRO A 36 -7.03 -15.80 -3.99
C PRO A 36 -8.24 -16.41 -4.69
N ASP A 37 -9.18 -16.92 -3.90
CA ASP A 37 -10.50 -17.29 -4.39
C ASP A 37 -11.05 -16.11 -5.21
N ALA A 38 -11.73 -16.41 -6.32
CA ALA A 38 -11.97 -15.54 -7.48
C ALA A 38 -12.85 -14.29 -7.24
N LEU A 39 -12.74 -13.63 -6.08
CA LEU A 39 -13.59 -12.53 -5.63
C LEU A 39 -13.15 -11.15 -6.12
N ASN A 40 -11.88 -10.93 -6.51
CA ASN A 40 -11.37 -9.56 -6.72
C ASN A 40 -10.77 -9.25 -8.10
N GLY A 41 -10.98 -10.07 -9.14
CA GLY A 41 -10.64 -9.69 -10.53
C GLY A 41 -9.15 -9.51 -10.87
N TYR A 42 -8.24 -9.79 -9.93
CA TYR A 42 -6.80 -9.73 -10.18
C TYR A 42 -6.27 -10.98 -10.88
N SER A 43 -5.37 -10.81 -11.85
CA SER A 43 -4.62 -11.92 -12.47
C SER A 43 -3.76 -12.63 -11.42
N GLU A 44 -3.72 -13.97 -11.48
CA GLU A 44 -3.06 -14.89 -10.54
C GLU A 44 -1.56 -14.58 -10.29
N ASN A 45 -0.91 -13.86 -11.21
CA ASN A 45 0.50 -13.47 -11.11
C ASN A 45 0.73 -11.98 -10.83
N SER A 46 -0.32 -11.23 -10.48
CA SER A 46 -0.18 -9.80 -10.17
C SER A 46 0.49 -9.59 -8.81
N PRO A 47 1.47 -8.67 -8.68
CA PRO A 47 2.03 -8.25 -7.39
C PRO A 47 0.95 -7.82 -6.37
N ALA A 48 -0.18 -7.30 -6.86
CA ALA A 48 -1.32 -6.88 -6.04
C ALA A 48 -1.94 -8.01 -5.21
N VAL A 49 -1.89 -9.26 -5.69
CA VAL A 49 -2.45 -10.42 -4.99
C VAL A 49 -1.66 -10.76 -3.72
N GLY A 50 -0.32 -10.69 -3.79
CA GLY A 50 0.54 -10.92 -2.62
C GLY A 50 0.34 -9.84 -1.55
N THR A 51 0.24 -8.58 -1.98
CA THR A 51 -0.01 -7.43 -1.10
C THR A 51 -1.30 -7.56 -0.28
N ALA A 52 -2.41 -7.91 -0.93
CA ALA A 52 -3.70 -8.07 -0.25
C ALA A 52 -3.65 -9.19 0.82
N LEU A 53 -3.04 -10.33 0.48
CA LEU A 53 -2.87 -11.45 1.42
C LEU A 53 -2.06 -11.06 2.66
N TRP A 54 -0.93 -10.37 2.46
CA TRP A 54 -0.09 -9.91 3.58
C TRP A 54 -0.81 -8.89 4.44
N ARG A 55 -1.57 -7.99 3.83
CA ARG A 55 -2.38 -7.04 4.58
C ARG A 55 -3.39 -7.76 5.49
N THR A 56 -4.19 -8.68 4.93
CA THR A 56 -5.16 -9.46 5.70
C THR A 56 -4.47 -10.21 6.85
N PHE A 57 -3.33 -10.85 6.59
CA PHE A 57 -2.55 -11.53 7.62
C PHE A 57 -2.09 -10.57 8.74
N LEU A 58 -1.73 -9.33 8.41
CA LEU A 58 -1.33 -8.32 9.41
C LEU A 58 -2.54 -7.76 10.17
N GLN A 59 -3.70 -7.61 9.56
CA GLN A 59 -4.92 -7.11 10.21
C GLN A 59 -5.40 -8.00 11.36
N GLU A 60 -5.11 -9.30 11.31
CA GLU A 60 -5.41 -10.23 12.41
C GLU A 60 -4.51 -10.03 13.64
N GLN A 61 -3.39 -9.33 13.49
CA GLN A 61 -2.32 -9.28 14.50
C GLN A 61 -1.93 -7.86 14.92
N LEU A 62 -2.18 -6.87 14.06
CA LEU A 62 -1.74 -5.50 14.23
C LEU A 62 -2.91 -4.53 14.12
N PRO A 63 -2.89 -3.43 14.90
CA PRO A 63 -3.76 -2.28 14.65
C PRO A 63 -3.54 -1.71 13.24
N GLU A 64 -4.60 -1.17 12.64
CA GLU A 64 -4.61 -0.65 11.25
C GLU A 64 -3.45 0.32 10.96
N TYR A 65 -3.11 1.20 11.90
CA TYR A 65 -2.04 2.20 11.73
C TYR A 65 -0.61 1.62 11.72
N MET A 66 -0.42 0.36 12.12
CA MET A 66 0.87 -0.35 12.04
C MET A 66 1.02 -1.12 10.73
N ILE A 67 -0.04 -1.19 9.92
CA ILE A 67 -0.06 -1.97 8.69
C ILE A 67 0.51 -1.11 7.56
N PRO A 68 1.53 -1.59 6.83
CA PRO A 68 2.08 -0.88 5.69
C PRO A 68 1.00 -0.55 4.66
N SER A 69 1.06 0.66 4.10
CA SER A 69 0.19 1.09 3.00
C SER A 69 0.80 0.83 1.62
N ALA A 70 2.08 0.44 1.59
CA ALA A 70 2.78 0.03 0.38
C ALA A 70 3.65 -1.20 0.65
N PHE A 71 3.66 -2.13 -0.30
CA PHE A 71 4.46 -3.34 -0.29
C PHE A 71 5.27 -3.41 -1.58
N VAL A 72 6.59 -3.45 -1.43
CA VAL A 72 7.53 -3.51 -2.55
C VAL A 72 8.21 -4.87 -2.55
N VAL A 73 7.91 -5.67 -3.56
CA VAL A 73 8.53 -7.00 -3.71
C VAL A 73 9.88 -6.84 -4.40
N LEU A 74 10.92 -7.42 -3.80
CA LEU A 74 12.28 -7.42 -4.29
C LEU A 74 12.72 -8.86 -4.53
N GLU A 75 13.56 -9.07 -5.54
CA GLU A 75 14.24 -10.37 -5.73
C GLU A 75 15.23 -10.63 -4.59
N GLN A 76 15.89 -9.58 -4.10
CA GLN A 76 16.82 -9.62 -2.97
C GLN A 76 16.99 -8.23 -2.37
N PHE A 77 17.44 -8.15 -1.11
CA PHE A 77 17.77 -6.86 -0.52
C PHE A 77 19.06 -6.27 -1.08
N PRO A 78 19.09 -4.95 -1.38
CA PRO A 78 20.34 -4.29 -1.68
C PRO A 78 21.21 -4.22 -0.44
N LEU A 79 22.46 -4.67 -0.55
CA LEU A 79 23.41 -4.67 0.55
C LEU A 79 24.58 -3.72 0.26
N THR A 80 25.06 -3.06 1.30
CA THR A 80 26.35 -2.36 1.30
C THR A 80 27.50 -3.36 1.14
N PRO A 81 28.72 -2.91 0.79
CA PRO A 81 29.90 -3.79 0.70
C PRO A 81 30.20 -4.58 1.99
N ASN A 82 29.73 -4.09 3.15
CA ASN A 82 29.88 -4.76 4.45
C ASN A 82 28.73 -5.74 4.76
N GLY A 83 27.86 -6.05 3.80
CA GLY A 83 26.74 -6.98 3.96
C GLY A 83 25.55 -6.43 4.76
N LYS A 84 25.52 -5.15 5.10
CA LYS A 84 24.36 -4.52 5.75
C LYS A 84 23.35 -4.02 4.72
N LEU A 85 22.06 -4.04 5.05
CA LEU A 85 21.00 -3.45 4.23
C LEU A 85 21.33 -2.01 3.82
N ASP A 86 21.41 -1.75 2.52
CA ASP A 86 21.54 -0.41 1.96
C ASP A 86 20.16 0.22 1.80
N ARG A 87 19.71 0.89 2.86
CA ARG A 87 18.40 1.57 2.90
C ARG A 87 18.26 2.67 1.85
N LYS A 88 19.37 3.25 1.36
CA LYS A 88 19.34 4.31 0.34
C LYS A 88 19.13 3.74 -1.06
N ALA A 89 19.52 2.49 -1.27
CA ALA A 89 19.32 1.76 -2.52
C ALA A 89 17.92 1.13 -2.63
N LEU A 90 17.11 1.16 -1.56
CA LEU A 90 15.73 0.67 -1.62
C LEU A 90 14.88 1.56 -2.56
N PRO A 91 14.17 0.97 -3.53
CA PRO A 91 13.35 1.74 -4.46
C PRO A 91 12.23 2.48 -3.74
N ALA A 92 11.79 3.61 -4.30
CA ALA A 92 10.58 4.27 -3.83
C ALA A 92 9.35 3.47 -4.26
N PRO A 93 8.33 3.30 -3.40
CA PRO A 93 7.07 2.73 -3.85
C PRO A 93 6.41 3.68 -4.87
N ASP A 94 5.76 3.11 -5.86
CA ASP A 94 4.86 3.82 -6.77
C ASP A 94 3.40 3.42 -6.51
N SER A 95 2.48 3.92 -7.33
CA SER A 95 1.04 3.64 -7.20
C SER A 95 0.67 2.16 -7.35
N LEU A 96 1.50 1.35 -8.03
CA LEU A 96 1.30 -0.10 -8.19
C LEU A 96 1.66 -0.87 -6.92
N HIS A 97 2.50 -0.30 -6.07
CA HIS A 97 2.91 -0.89 -4.80
C HIS A 97 1.94 -0.60 -3.65
N LEU A 98 0.96 0.28 -3.86
CA LEU A 98 -0.05 0.59 -2.85
C LEU A 98 -0.92 -0.64 -2.55
N ALA A 99 -1.28 -0.80 -1.28
CA ALA A 99 -2.25 -1.80 -0.88
C ALA A 99 -3.64 -1.39 -1.42
N ARG A 100 -3.98 -1.86 -2.62
CA ARG A 100 -5.33 -1.70 -3.17
C ARG A 100 -6.04 -3.04 -3.13
N SER A 101 -7.07 -3.14 -2.29
CA SER A 101 -7.87 -4.35 -2.19
C SER A 101 -8.91 -4.47 -3.33
N SER A 102 -9.22 -3.38 -4.04
CA SER A 102 -10.23 -3.31 -5.10
C SER A 102 -9.70 -2.82 -6.44
N GLU A 103 -10.27 -3.33 -7.54
CA GLU A 103 -10.04 -2.80 -8.88
C GLU A 103 -10.50 -1.34 -8.97
N PHE A 104 -9.81 -0.54 -9.78
CA PHE A 104 -10.16 0.85 -9.99
C PHE A 104 -11.56 0.97 -10.62
N THR A 105 -12.48 1.51 -9.83
CA THR A 105 -13.81 1.91 -10.31
C THR A 105 -13.95 3.42 -10.13
N PRO A 106 -14.24 4.18 -11.20
CA PRO A 106 -14.28 5.64 -11.11
C PRO A 106 -15.40 6.14 -10.19
N PRO A 107 -15.19 7.28 -9.50
CA PRO A 107 -16.24 7.91 -8.70
C PRO A 107 -17.45 8.31 -9.55
N GLN A 108 -18.64 8.15 -8.99
CA GLN A 108 -19.93 8.41 -9.62
C GLN A 108 -20.68 9.58 -8.97
N GLY A 109 -21.28 10.43 -9.81
CA GLY A 109 -21.96 11.63 -9.35
C GLY A 109 -21.00 12.70 -8.82
N GLU A 110 -21.54 13.83 -8.38
CA GLU A 110 -20.72 14.97 -7.98
C GLU A 110 -20.05 14.75 -6.61
N THR A 111 -20.76 14.14 -5.66
CA THR A 111 -20.24 13.90 -4.31
C THR A 111 -19.01 13.00 -4.30
N GLU A 112 -19.04 11.85 -5.00
CA GLU A 112 -17.89 10.94 -5.02
C GLU A 112 -16.70 11.58 -5.74
N LYS A 113 -16.93 12.37 -6.80
CA LYS A 113 -15.85 13.08 -7.52
C LYS A 113 -15.16 14.12 -6.64
N ILE A 114 -15.94 14.90 -5.87
CA ILE A 114 -15.38 15.89 -4.93
C ILE A 114 -14.56 15.17 -3.86
N LEU A 115 -15.10 14.11 -3.27
CA LEU A 115 -14.40 13.34 -2.24
C LEU A 115 -13.11 12.70 -2.77
N ALA A 116 -13.17 12.08 -3.96
CA ALA A 116 -12.02 11.51 -4.63
C ALA A 116 -10.92 12.55 -4.86
N ARG A 117 -11.28 13.74 -5.34
CA ARG A 117 -10.31 14.84 -5.54
C ARG A 117 -9.66 15.28 -4.22
N VAL A 118 -10.44 15.42 -3.15
CA VAL A 118 -9.88 15.75 -1.83
C VAL A 118 -8.90 14.66 -1.37
N TRP A 119 -9.23 13.39 -1.58
CA TRP A 119 -8.34 12.27 -1.24
C TRP A 119 -7.08 12.25 -2.11
N GLU A 120 -7.18 12.49 -3.42
CA GLU A 120 -6.04 12.60 -4.34
C GLU A 120 -5.06 13.67 -3.88
N GLU A 121 -5.57 14.88 -3.59
CA GLU A 121 -4.76 16.01 -3.15
C GLU A 121 -4.11 15.76 -1.79
N VAL A 122 -4.86 15.16 -0.87
CA VAL A 122 -4.38 14.90 0.47
C VAL A 122 -3.37 13.75 0.44
N LEU A 123 -3.70 12.59 -0.12
CA LEU A 123 -2.83 11.40 -0.13
C LEU A 123 -1.67 11.50 -1.14
N GLY A 124 -1.69 12.49 -2.04
CA GLY A 124 -0.71 12.64 -3.11
C GLY A 124 -0.80 11.53 -4.16
N LEU A 125 -2.03 11.09 -4.47
CA LEU A 125 -2.30 10.00 -5.41
C LEU A 125 -2.94 10.53 -6.68
N GLU A 126 -2.59 9.94 -7.83
CA GLU A 126 -3.12 10.39 -9.12
C GLU A 126 -4.60 10.05 -9.33
N ARG A 127 -5.07 8.95 -8.73
CA ARG A 127 -6.44 8.45 -8.90
C ARG A 127 -6.95 7.76 -7.64
N ILE A 128 -8.18 8.10 -7.26
CA ILE A 128 -8.95 7.42 -6.21
C ILE A 128 -10.20 6.79 -6.82
N GLY A 129 -10.33 5.47 -6.63
CA GLY A 129 -11.51 4.69 -6.97
C GLY A 129 -12.55 4.77 -5.86
N ARG A 130 -13.82 4.58 -6.21
CA ARG A 130 -14.93 4.66 -5.25
C ARG A 130 -14.92 3.59 -4.15
N TYR A 131 -14.24 2.47 -4.40
CA TYR A 131 -14.11 1.35 -3.46
C TYR A 131 -12.74 1.32 -2.76
N ASP A 132 -11.87 2.30 -3.04
CA ASP A 132 -10.60 2.40 -2.35
C ASP A 132 -10.83 2.67 -0.87
N ASN A 133 -10.04 2.01 -0.03
CA ASN A 133 -10.04 2.26 1.40
C ASN A 133 -8.96 3.30 1.75
N PHE A 134 -9.37 4.36 2.45
CA PHE A 134 -8.51 5.46 2.86
C PHE A 134 -7.23 5.02 3.59
N PHE A 135 -7.37 4.09 4.54
CA PHE A 135 -6.26 3.64 5.39
C PHE A 135 -5.34 2.69 4.64
N GLU A 136 -5.87 1.91 3.70
CA GLU A 136 -5.05 1.08 2.81
C GLU A 136 -4.10 1.91 1.95
N LEU A 137 -4.56 3.09 1.53
CA LEU A 137 -3.81 4.04 0.72
C LEU A 137 -2.82 4.92 1.52
N GLY A 138 -2.70 4.69 2.83
CA GLY A 138 -1.77 5.42 3.70
C GLY A 138 -2.39 6.65 4.37
N GLY A 139 -3.71 6.76 4.36
CA GLY A 139 -4.43 7.70 5.22
C GLY A 139 -4.31 7.30 6.69
N ASP A 140 -4.24 8.30 7.57
CA ASP A 140 -4.30 8.13 9.02
C ASP A 140 -5.33 9.09 9.63
N SER A 141 -5.50 9.05 10.96
CA SER A 141 -6.46 9.90 11.66
C SER A 141 -6.18 11.40 11.51
N ILE A 142 -4.91 11.82 11.40
CA ILE A 142 -4.52 13.23 11.18
C ILE A 142 -4.91 13.65 9.76
N ILE A 143 -4.65 12.79 8.78
CA ILE A 143 -5.00 13.01 7.38
C ILE A 143 -6.54 13.02 7.21
N SER A 144 -7.29 12.16 7.91
CA SER A 144 -8.75 12.19 7.90
C SER A 144 -9.32 13.53 8.38
N LEU A 145 -8.71 14.16 9.39
CA LEU A 145 -9.13 15.50 9.84
C LEU A 145 -8.93 16.55 8.73
N GLN A 146 -7.87 16.46 7.94
CA GLN A 146 -7.66 17.35 6.79
C GLN A 146 -8.72 17.14 5.71
N VAL A 147 -9.11 15.88 5.43
CA VAL A 147 -10.18 15.55 4.49
C VAL A 147 -11.50 16.19 4.92
N VAL A 148 -11.89 16.03 6.19
CA VAL A 148 -13.13 16.62 6.72
C VAL A 148 -13.10 18.14 6.61
N SER A 149 -11.97 18.77 6.93
CA SER A 149 -11.81 20.23 6.82
C SER A 149 -11.94 20.72 5.37
N ARG A 150 -11.43 19.98 4.38
CA ARG A 150 -11.49 20.37 2.97
C ARG A 150 -12.85 20.06 2.32
N ALA A 151 -13.53 19.02 2.77
CA ALA A 151 -14.85 18.64 2.27
C ALA A 151 -15.98 19.58 2.73
N GLN A 152 -15.74 20.39 3.77
CA GLN A 152 -16.69 21.37 4.29
C GLN A 152 -16.49 22.79 3.71
N ALA A 153 -15.40 23.01 2.97
CA ALA A 153 -15.06 24.30 2.36
C ALA A 153 -15.69 24.46 0.97
#